data_AF-A0A4U8YMZ7-F1
#
_entry.id   AF-A0A4U8YMZ7-F1
#
_cell.length_a   1.000
_cell.length_b   1.000
_cell.length_c   1.000
_cell.angle_alpha   90.00
_cell.angle_beta   90.00
_cell.angle_gamma   90.00
#
_symmetry.space_group_name_H-M   'P 1'
#
loop_
_entity.id
_entity.type
_entity.pdbx_description
1 polymer ?
#
loop_
_entity_poly.entity_id
_entity_poly.type
_entity_poly.pdbx_seq_one_letter_code
_entity_poly.pdbx_strand_id
1 'polypeptide(L)'
;MTKPVRCTSIGHDEAGMTLIEVMVASVILLVGLLGLALMQVHAMKANAQARSMTEAANYASDRVEQIMSAVWTEETVDSDLAANDPDTPEDMHTATADGYTVNWVVTDASDKMSKTVNLTVLWTEEGKTHRVSQVVVRTMH
;
A
#
# COMPACT_ATOMS: atom_id res chain seq x y z
N MET A 1 49.79 -37.77 -57.32
CA MET A 1 48.92 -36.66 -57.77
C MET A 1 47.94 -36.35 -56.64
N THR A 2 48.32 -35.49 -55.69
CA THR A 2 47.45 -35.08 -54.57
C THR A 2 47.52 -33.56 -54.47
N LYS A 3 46.38 -32.89 -54.71
CA LYS A 3 46.25 -31.43 -54.62
C LYS A 3 45.90 -31.06 -53.17
N PRO A 4 46.46 -29.98 -52.60
CA PRO A 4 46.12 -29.56 -51.24
C PRO A 4 44.77 -28.82 -51.20
N VAL A 5 44.04 -29.03 -50.11
CA VAL A 5 42.80 -28.33 -49.76
C VAL A 5 43.16 -26.98 -49.12
N ARG A 6 42.62 -25.88 -49.66
CA ARG A 6 42.75 -24.55 -49.04
C ARG A 6 41.61 -24.36 -48.04
N CYS A 7 41.95 -24.18 -46.76
CA CYS A 7 41.04 -23.59 -45.79
C CYS A 7 41.06 -22.08 -45.95
N THR A 8 39.97 -21.51 -46.45
CA THR A 8 39.78 -20.06 -46.51
C THR A 8 39.45 -19.57 -45.10
N SER A 9 40.40 -18.93 -44.44
CA SER A 9 40.13 -18.20 -43.19
C SER A 9 39.22 -17.02 -43.52
N ILE A 10 38.01 -17.03 -42.95
CA ILE A 10 37.14 -15.85 -42.91
C ILE A 10 37.74 -14.95 -41.84
N GLY A 11 38.61 -14.03 -42.24
CA GLY A 11 39.12 -13.00 -41.34
C GLY A 11 37.96 -12.12 -40.90
N HIS A 12 37.61 -12.19 -39.62
CA HIS A 12 36.80 -11.17 -38.99
C HIS A 12 37.66 -9.91 -38.84
N ASP A 13 37.20 -8.81 -39.40
CA ASP A 13 37.77 -7.49 -39.20
C ASP A 13 37.47 -7.06 -37.76
N GLU A 14 38.39 -7.33 -36.83
CA GLU A 14 38.31 -6.84 -35.45
C GLU A 14 38.69 -5.36 -35.42
N ALA A 15 37.80 -4.50 -35.92
CA ALA A 15 37.94 -3.06 -35.75
C ALA A 15 37.73 -2.69 -34.27
N GLY A 16 38.78 -2.14 -33.64
CA GLY A 16 38.70 -1.63 -32.27
C GLY A 16 37.79 -0.40 -32.14
N MET A 17 37.17 -0.25 -30.97
CA MET A 17 36.25 0.85 -30.66
C MET A 17 36.99 2.21 -30.73
N THR A 18 36.40 3.20 -31.38
CA THR A 18 37.03 4.52 -31.50
C THR A 18 36.81 5.38 -30.25
N LEU A 19 37.70 6.34 -29.97
CA LEU A 19 37.55 7.22 -28.80
C LEU A 19 36.27 8.06 -28.86
N ILE A 20 35.89 8.52 -30.06
CA ILE A 20 34.64 9.28 -30.27
C ILE A 20 33.40 8.41 -30.02
N GLU A 21 33.46 7.12 -30.33
CA GLU A 21 32.36 6.17 -30.07
C GLU A 21 32.12 5.99 -28.56
N VAL A 22 33.18 5.86 -27.77
CA VAL A 22 33.07 5.82 -26.30
C VAL A 22 32.49 7.13 -25.76
N MET A 23 32.92 8.27 -26.29
CA MET A 23 32.38 9.56 -25.87
C MET A 23 30.88 9.68 -26.17
N VAL A 24 30.45 9.34 -27.39
CA VAL A 24 29.03 9.38 -27.77
C VAL A 24 28.21 8.36 -26.95
N ALA A 25 28.71 7.14 -26.77
CA ALA A 25 28.08 6.12 -25.93
C ALA A 25 27.93 6.59 -24.48
N SER A 26 28.94 7.25 -23.91
CA SER A 26 28.87 7.79 -22.55
C SER A 26 27.81 8.89 -22.40
N VAL A 27 27.64 9.76 -23.40
CA VAL A 27 26.59 10.79 -23.39
C VAL A 27 25.21 10.15 -23.41
N ILE A 28 24.99 9.17 -24.28
CA ILE A 28 23.71 8.45 -24.36
C ILE A 28 23.42 7.73 -23.04
N LEU A 29 24.43 7.08 -22.45
CA LEU A 29 24.31 6.41 -21.15
C LEU A 29 23.93 7.39 -20.04
N LEU A 30 24.57 8.56 -19.97
CA LEU A 30 24.29 9.56 -18.94
C LEU A 30 22.86 10.10 -19.04
N VAL A 31 22.37 10.35 -20.26
CA VAL A 31 20.97 10.74 -20.47
C VAL A 31 20.02 9.63 -20.01
N GLY A 32 20.33 8.36 -20.32
CA GLY A 32 19.55 7.21 -19.85
C GLY A 32 19.54 7.09 -18.32
N LEU A 33 20.70 7.29 -17.66
CA LEU A 33 20.84 7.17 -16.21
C LEU A 33 20.07 8.25 -15.46
N LEU A 34 19.98 9.47 -15.99
CA LEU A 34 19.14 10.52 -15.42
C LEU A 34 17.66 10.13 -15.45
N GLY A 35 17.19 9.51 -16.54
CA GLY A 35 15.84 8.96 -16.62
C GLY A 35 15.58 7.89 -15.55
N LEU A 36 16.54 6.99 -15.35
CA LEU A 36 16.46 5.94 -14.32
C LEU A 36 16.47 6.53 -12.89
N ALA A 37 17.27 7.56 -12.63
CA ALA A 37 17.32 8.21 -11.32
C ALA A 37 15.96 8.81 -10.93
N LEU A 38 15.27 9.44 -11.89
CA LEU A 38 13.91 9.95 -11.65
C LEU A 38 12.93 8.81 -11.37
N MET A 39 12.97 7.72 -12.14
CA MET A 39 12.14 6.54 -11.89
C MET A 39 12.38 5.95 -10.50
N GLN A 40 13.63 5.88 -10.05
CA GLN A 40 13.98 5.36 -8.73
C GLN A 40 13.31 6.19 -7.61
N VAL A 41 13.31 7.51 -7.71
CA VAL A 41 12.61 8.38 -6.76
C VAL A 41 11.12 8.09 -6.74
N HIS A 42 10.50 7.90 -7.92
CA HIS A 42 9.07 7.57 -8.00
C HIS A 42 8.77 6.21 -7.38
N ALA A 43 9.61 5.20 -7.64
CA ALA A 43 9.46 3.88 -7.05
C ALA A 43 9.59 3.92 -5.52
N MET A 44 10.53 4.71 -4.98
CA MET A 44 10.68 4.90 -3.54
C MET A 44 9.41 5.52 -2.92
N LYS A 45 8.85 6.56 -3.55
CA LYS A 45 7.62 7.20 -3.08
C LYS A 45 6.42 6.26 -3.14
N ALA A 46 6.26 5.54 -4.25
CA ALA A 46 5.19 4.54 -4.40
C ALA A 46 5.30 3.44 -3.34
N ASN A 47 6.51 2.97 -3.03
CA ASN A 47 6.74 1.97 -1.98
C ASN A 47 6.44 2.53 -0.58
N ALA A 48 6.81 3.78 -0.30
CA ALA A 48 6.49 4.42 0.97
C ALA A 48 4.96 4.52 1.16
N GLN A 49 4.24 4.99 0.14
CA GLN A 49 2.78 5.06 0.18
C GLN A 49 2.13 3.68 0.33
N ALA A 50 2.63 2.67 -0.40
CA ALA A 50 2.14 1.30 -0.28
C ALA A 50 2.33 0.74 1.13
N ARG A 51 3.47 1.05 1.77
CA ARG A 51 3.73 0.69 3.16
C ARG A 51 2.74 1.36 4.11
N SER A 52 2.52 2.67 3.99
CA SER A 52 1.55 3.39 4.83
C SER A 52 0.13 2.82 4.69
N MET A 53 -0.25 2.41 3.49
CA MET A 53 -1.52 1.75 3.18
C MET A 53 -1.63 0.38 3.86
N THR A 54 -0.58 -0.43 3.82
CA THR A 54 -0.53 -1.72 4.51
C THR A 54 -0.61 -1.54 6.03
N GLU A 55 0.11 -0.57 6.59
CA GLU A 55 0.05 -0.24 8.02
C GLU A 55 -1.38 0.20 8.41
N ALA A 56 -2.03 1.07 7.63
CA ALA A 56 -3.44 1.45 7.84
C ALA A 56 -4.40 0.25 7.80
N ALA A 57 -4.20 -0.67 6.85
CA ALA A 57 -5.02 -1.87 6.73
C ALA A 57 -4.82 -2.84 7.89
N ASN A 58 -3.60 -2.92 8.44
CA ASN A 58 -3.33 -3.69 9.65
C ASN A 58 -4.05 -3.08 10.85
N TYR A 59 -3.98 -1.76 11.07
CA TYR A 59 -4.75 -1.10 12.15
C TYR A 59 -6.26 -1.31 12.00
N ALA A 60 -6.79 -1.28 10.77
CA ALA A 60 -8.20 -1.57 10.51
C ALA A 60 -8.54 -3.02 10.92
N SER A 61 -7.70 -3.98 10.52
CA SER A 61 -7.89 -5.40 10.81
C SER A 61 -7.80 -5.69 12.31
N ASP A 62 -6.78 -5.15 12.99
CA ASP A 62 -6.60 -5.29 14.44
C ASP A 62 -7.80 -4.73 15.21
N ARG A 63 -8.36 -3.59 14.76
CA ARG A 63 -9.56 -3.03 15.38
C ARG A 63 -10.79 -3.87 15.11
N VAL A 64 -10.95 -4.42 13.91
CA VAL A 64 -12.02 -5.37 13.60
C VAL A 64 -11.93 -6.60 14.51
N GLU A 65 -10.74 -7.15 14.73
CA GLU A 65 -10.53 -8.27 15.66
C GLU A 65 -10.91 -7.92 17.10
N GLN A 66 -10.58 -6.71 17.56
CA GLN A 66 -11.02 -6.20 18.87
C GLN A 66 -12.55 -6.09 18.95
N ILE A 67 -13.21 -5.55 17.94
CA ILE A 67 -14.68 -5.45 17.86
C ILE A 67 -15.33 -6.85 17.88
N MET A 68 -14.72 -7.82 17.21
CA MET A 68 -15.23 -9.19 17.14
C MET A 68 -15.01 -9.96 18.45
N SER A 69 -13.97 -9.63 19.21
CA SER A 69 -13.67 -10.24 20.51
C SER A 69 -14.33 -9.54 21.70
N ALA A 70 -14.81 -8.31 21.51
CA ALA A 70 -15.49 -7.54 22.55
C ALA A 70 -16.76 -8.24 23.06
N VAL A 71 -17.05 -8.08 24.35
CA VAL A 71 -18.19 -8.75 24.99
C VAL A 71 -19.49 -8.14 24.49
N TRP A 72 -20.38 -8.99 23.96
CA TRP A 72 -21.73 -8.59 23.58
C TRP A 72 -22.71 -9.71 23.94
N THR A 73 -23.42 -9.50 25.04
CA THR A 73 -24.46 -10.38 25.57
C THR A 73 -25.73 -9.58 25.83
N GLU A 74 -26.83 -10.24 26.20
CA GLU A 74 -28.09 -9.55 26.50
C GLU A 74 -27.96 -8.62 27.70
N GLU A 75 -27.05 -8.95 28.62
CA GLU A 75 -26.84 -8.26 29.88
C GLU A 75 -25.72 -7.21 29.81
N THR A 76 -24.74 -7.39 28.92
CA THR A 76 -23.55 -6.51 28.87
C THR A 76 -23.07 -6.29 27.45
N VAL A 77 -22.88 -5.02 27.11
CA VAL A 77 -22.29 -4.58 25.84
C VAL A 77 -21.03 -3.81 26.15
N ASP A 78 -19.92 -4.18 25.52
CA ASP A 78 -18.67 -3.44 25.58
C ASP A 78 -18.85 -2.00 25.09
N SER A 79 -18.15 -1.04 25.67
CA SER A 79 -18.22 0.36 25.27
C SER A 79 -17.84 0.57 23.80
N ASP A 80 -16.93 -0.25 23.27
CA ASP A 80 -16.51 -0.17 21.86
C ASP A 80 -17.62 -0.60 20.88
N LEU A 81 -18.69 -1.23 21.38
CA LEU A 81 -19.90 -1.65 20.65
C LEU A 81 -21.16 -0.86 21.03
N ALA A 82 -21.00 0.17 21.86
CA ALA A 82 -22.08 1.10 22.16
C ALA A 82 -22.52 1.78 20.86
N ALA A 83 -23.81 1.68 20.55
CA ALA A 83 -24.37 2.32 19.37
C ALA A 83 -24.24 3.84 19.48
N ASN A 84 -23.88 4.47 18.37
CA ASN A 84 -23.71 5.91 18.28
C ASN A 84 -24.41 6.45 17.01
N ASP A 85 -24.66 7.75 16.99
CA ASP A 85 -25.30 8.41 15.86
C ASP A 85 -24.29 8.56 14.69
N PRO A 86 -24.56 7.97 13.50
CA PRO A 86 -23.70 8.16 12.34
C PRO A 86 -23.63 9.61 11.85
N ASP A 87 -24.64 10.43 12.15
CA ASP A 87 -24.73 11.83 11.69
C ASP A 87 -24.06 12.82 12.64
N THR A 88 -23.60 12.36 13.82
CA THR A 88 -22.95 13.18 14.84
C THR A 88 -21.47 12.78 15.00
N PRO A 89 -20.51 13.50 14.36
CA PRO A 89 -19.10 13.12 14.36
C PRO A 89 -18.43 13.09 15.75
N GLU A 90 -18.95 13.88 16.69
CA GLU A 90 -18.44 13.98 18.06
C GLU A 90 -18.74 12.73 18.90
N ASP A 91 -19.77 11.96 18.50
CA ASP A 91 -20.20 10.73 19.15
C ASP A 91 -19.53 9.48 18.55
N MET A 92 -18.72 9.65 17.50
CA MET A 92 -17.99 8.53 16.88
C MET A 92 -16.91 8.03 17.83
N HIS A 93 -16.77 6.71 17.89
CA HIS A 93 -15.63 6.11 18.58
C HIS A 93 -14.36 6.42 17.80
N THR A 94 -13.31 6.84 18.51
CA THR A 94 -12.03 7.21 17.92
C THR A 94 -10.86 6.62 18.70
N ALA A 95 -9.86 6.15 17.97
CA ALA A 95 -8.58 5.73 18.50
C ALA A 95 -7.46 6.31 17.63
N THR A 96 -6.44 6.86 18.27
CA THR A 96 -5.28 7.42 17.56
C THR A 96 -4.03 6.69 17.98
N ALA A 97 -3.26 6.20 17.01
CA ALA A 97 -1.97 5.55 17.23
C ALA A 97 -1.03 5.87 16.07
N ASP A 98 0.21 6.27 16.37
CA ASP A 98 1.30 6.43 15.40
C ASP A 98 0.96 7.26 14.14
N GLY A 99 0.12 8.29 14.27
CA GLY A 99 -0.28 9.17 13.16
C GLY A 99 -1.45 8.63 12.33
N TYR A 100 -1.99 7.46 12.68
CA TYR A 100 -3.24 6.90 12.18
C TYR A 100 -4.37 7.22 13.15
N THR A 101 -5.51 7.64 12.59
CA THR A 101 -6.75 7.87 13.34
C THR A 101 -7.79 6.88 12.86
N VAL A 102 -8.23 5.99 13.74
CA VAL A 102 -9.26 4.99 13.48
C VAL A 102 -10.56 5.50 14.08
N ASN A 103 -11.54 5.77 13.23
CA ASN A 103 -12.89 6.15 13.63
C ASN A 103 -13.84 5.02 13.29
N TRP A 104 -14.74 4.66 14.20
CA TRP A 104 -15.79 3.70 13.90
C TRP A 104 -17.15 4.12 14.44
N VAL A 105 -18.18 3.72 13.71
CA VAL A 105 -19.58 3.96 14.03
C VAL A 105 -20.28 2.63 14.15
N VAL A 106 -21.00 2.45 15.25
CA VAL A 106 -21.79 1.25 15.52
C VAL A 106 -23.27 1.59 15.37
N THR A 107 -23.94 0.89 14.47
CA THR A 107 -25.38 1.03 14.24
C THR A 107 -26.08 -0.28 14.56
N ASP A 108 -27.09 -0.21 15.42
CA ASP A 108 -27.97 -1.35 15.71
C ASP A 108 -28.89 -1.62 14.53
N ALA A 109 -28.99 -2.89 14.14
CA ALA A 109 -30.02 -3.30 13.20
C ALA A 109 -31.39 -3.35 13.88
N SER A 110 -32.45 -3.22 13.07
CA SER A 110 -33.84 -3.21 13.57
C SER A 110 -34.24 -4.48 14.31
N ASP A 111 -33.55 -5.60 14.04
CA ASP A 111 -33.75 -6.88 14.71
C ASP A 111 -33.10 -6.96 16.10
N LYS A 112 -32.25 -5.99 16.47
CA LYS A 112 -31.44 -5.92 17.70
C LYS A 112 -30.50 -7.11 17.92
N MET A 113 -30.40 -8.01 16.95
CA MET A 113 -29.56 -9.21 17.00
C MET A 113 -28.30 -9.03 16.14
N SER A 114 -28.21 -7.95 15.37
CA SER A 114 -27.01 -7.59 14.62
C SER A 114 -26.62 -6.12 14.84
N LYS A 115 -25.31 -5.88 14.83
CA LYS A 115 -24.68 -4.56 14.87
C LYS A 115 -23.82 -4.41 13.63
N THR A 116 -23.95 -3.29 12.93
CA THR A 116 -23.08 -2.92 11.82
C THR A 116 -22.04 -1.93 12.32
N VAL A 117 -20.77 -2.23 12.12
CA VAL A 117 -19.65 -1.37 12.48
C VAL A 117 -18.98 -0.86 11.21
N ASN A 118 -19.08 0.45 10.99
CA ASN A 118 -18.42 1.15 9.89
C ASN A 118 -17.12 1.76 10.42
N LEU A 119 -15.99 1.19 10.03
CA LEU A 119 -14.66 1.60 10.45
C LEU A 119 -13.95 2.37 9.34
N THR A 120 -13.27 3.45 9.69
CA THR A 120 -12.48 4.28 8.80
C THR A 120 -11.16 4.67 9.45
N VAL A 121 -10.06 4.28 8.83
CA VAL A 121 -8.71 4.69 9.20
C VAL A 121 -8.29 5.87 8.34
N LEU A 122 -7.76 6.92 8.97
CA LEU A 122 -7.31 8.16 8.38
C LEU A 122 -5.84 8.36 8.70
N TRP A 123 -5.05 8.75 7.70
CA TRP A 123 -3.67 9.19 7.90
C TRP A 123 -3.35 10.31 6.90
N THR A 124 -2.32 11.09 7.21
CA THR A 124 -1.90 12.19 6.34
C THR A 124 -0.46 11.98 5.88
N GLU A 125 -0.25 11.97 4.57
CA GLU A 125 1.05 11.79 3.94
C GLU A 125 1.27 12.91 2.90
N GLU A 126 2.42 13.58 2.95
CA GLU A 126 2.73 14.76 2.10
C GLU A 126 1.61 15.83 2.06
N GLY A 127 0.89 16.03 3.17
CA GLY A 127 -0.22 17.00 3.26
C GLY A 127 -1.53 16.55 2.60
N LYS A 128 -1.60 15.31 2.09
CA LYS A 128 -2.82 14.69 1.58
C LYS A 128 -3.35 13.69 2.59
N THR A 129 -4.63 13.80 2.91
CA THR A 129 -5.31 12.83 3.79
C THR A 129 -5.75 11.63 2.97
N HIS A 130 -5.29 10.46 3.38
CA HIS A 130 -5.69 9.16 2.86
C HIS A 130 -6.64 8.48 3.82
N ARG A 131 -7.46 7.57 3.29
CA ARG A 131 -8.42 6.81 4.08
C ARG A 131 -8.55 5.37 3.60
N VAL A 132 -8.78 4.47 4.54
CA VAL A 132 -9.22 3.09 4.31
C VAL A 132 -10.47 2.87 5.14
N SER A 133 -11.52 2.34 4.53
CA SER A 133 -12.77 2.04 5.24
C SER A 133 -13.09 0.55 5.11
N GLN A 134 -13.61 -0.01 6.20
CA GLN A 134 -14.11 -1.38 6.26
C GLN A 134 -15.47 -1.39 6.96
N VAL A 135 -16.35 -2.27 6.51
CA VAL A 135 -17.66 -2.47 7.14
C VAL A 135 -17.73 -3.89 7.62
N VAL A 136 -18.06 -4.06 8.90
CA VAL A 136 -18.27 -5.36 9.52
C VAL A 136 -19.69 -5.43 10.06
N VAL A 137 -20.32 -6.59 9.91
CA VAL A 137 -21.58 -6.89 10.57
C VAL A 137 -21.31 -8.00 11.57
N ARG A 138 -21.67 -7.76 12.82
CA ARG A 138 -21.57 -8.75 13.89
C ARG A 138 -22.98 -9.14 14.31
N THR A 139 -23.20 -10.44 14.47
CA THR A 139 -24.43 -10.98 15.06
C THR A 139 -24.17 -11.39 16.49
N MET A 140 -25.17 -11.22 17.33
CA MET A 140 -25.18 -11.66 18.72
C MET A 140 -25.13 -13.19 18.75
N HIS A 141 -24.30 -13.77 19.63
CA HIS A 141 -24.22 -15.22 19.82
C HIS A 141 -24.75 -15.62 21.18
#